data_AF-A0A5C8B890-F1
#
_entry.id   AF-A0A5C8B890-F1
#
_cell.length_a   1.000
_cell.length_b   1.000
_cell.length_c   1.000
_cell.angle_alpha   90.00
_cell.angle_beta   90.00
_cell.angle_gamma   90.00
#
_symmetry.space_group_name_H-M   'P 1'
#
loop_
_entity.id
_entity.type
_entity.pdbx_description
1 polymer ?
#
loop_
_entity_poly.entity_id
_entity_poly.type
_entity_poly.pdbx_seq_one_letter_code
_entity_poly.pdbx_strand_id
1 'polypeptide(L)'
;MPFAANRGPLGLGSPTHTRGIAMLPLLRTTALGIICLLATAAVAATVYRWVDEQGKVHYSDLVPERYRNTAKPVDAPPAEPTPEQQRAALERAQSEKAKALAPSVGRSGPTESAQPASAASAPSRKRPAQVPNDQTDCDTWQRLYMESIECFGP
;
A
#
# COMPACT_ATOMS: atom_id res chain seq x y z
N MET A 1 49.86 7.91 65.29
CA MET A 1 49.13 6.68 65.69
C MET A 1 49.18 6.62 67.22
N PRO A 2 48.09 6.26 67.92
CA PRO A 2 47.43 4.96 67.81
C PRO A 2 46.02 4.99 67.16
N PHE A 3 45.27 3.89 67.33
CA PHE A 3 43.97 3.53 66.72
C PHE A 3 42.74 4.16 67.41
N ALA A 4 41.65 4.33 66.66
CA ALA A 4 40.31 3.74 66.93
C ALA A 4 39.33 4.03 65.75
N ALA A 5 38.21 3.28 65.65
CA ALA A 5 37.18 3.46 64.60
C ALA A 5 35.77 3.04 65.08
N ASN A 6 34.69 3.65 64.56
CA ASN A 6 33.33 3.04 64.57
C ASN A 6 32.22 3.75 63.73
N ARG A 7 31.49 2.95 62.92
CA ARG A 7 30.02 2.88 62.67
C ARG A 7 29.09 4.13 62.46
N GLY A 8 28.67 4.34 61.20
CA GLY A 8 27.27 4.47 60.68
C GLY A 8 26.29 5.57 61.18
N PRO A 9 25.01 5.60 60.75
CA PRO A 9 24.35 4.95 59.60
C PRO A 9 23.54 5.94 58.67
N LEU A 10 22.43 5.51 58.04
CA LEU A 10 21.70 6.15 56.90
C LEU A 10 20.53 7.09 57.27
N GLY A 11 20.05 7.90 56.28
CA GLY A 11 18.76 8.63 56.28
C GLY A 11 18.27 8.99 54.86
N LEU A 12 16.95 9.14 54.63
CA LEU A 12 16.27 9.26 53.31
C LEU A 12 15.32 10.49 53.18
N GLY A 13 15.07 10.98 51.95
CA GLY A 13 13.96 11.92 51.60
C GLY A 13 14.03 12.55 50.19
N SER A 14 12.89 12.72 49.47
CA SER A 14 12.76 13.19 48.05
C SER A 14 11.35 13.81 47.73
N PRO A 15 10.87 14.05 46.46
CA PRO A 15 11.06 15.24 45.57
C PRO A 15 9.74 15.81 44.88
N THR A 16 9.79 16.79 43.92
CA THR A 16 8.90 17.00 42.68
C THR A 16 8.93 18.43 41.99
N HIS A 17 8.56 18.61 40.67
CA HIS A 17 8.61 19.90 39.86
C HIS A 17 7.96 19.88 38.39
N THR A 18 7.26 20.92 37.82
CA THR A 18 6.66 20.97 36.39
C THR A 18 6.28 22.39 35.73
N ARG A 19 6.07 22.56 34.37
CA ARG A 19 5.79 23.83 33.53
C ARG A 19 5.04 23.63 32.10
N GLY A 20 4.61 24.63 31.23
CA GLY A 20 3.97 24.43 29.82
C GLY A 20 3.55 25.64 28.82
N ILE A 21 3.17 25.43 27.48
CA ILE A 21 2.85 26.42 26.29
C ILE A 21 2.06 25.90 24.95
N ALA A 22 1.64 26.75 23.91
CA ALA A 22 0.88 26.48 22.57
C ALA A 22 1.00 27.62 21.41
N MET A 23 0.40 27.85 20.16
CA MET A 23 -0.62 27.37 19.08
C MET A 23 -0.64 28.21 17.68
N LEU A 24 -1.23 27.82 16.46
CA LEU A 24 -1.36 28.67 15.14
C LEU A 24 -2.25 28.18 13.86
N PRO A 25 -2.86 29.03 12.92
CA PRO A 25 -3.58 28.67 11.58
C PRO A 25 -3.68 29.66 10.29
N LEU A 26 -4.15 29.30 9.02
CA LEU A 26 -4.43 30.20 7.77
C LEU A 26 -5.18 29.60 6.45
N LEU A 27 -5.79 30.35 5.43
CA LEU A 27 -6.38 29.86 4.08
C LEU A 27 -6.91 30.85 2.90
N ARG A 28 -6.60 30.66 1.57
CA ARG A 28 -7.36 30.99 0.25
C ARG A 28 -6.49 31.20 -1.06
N THR A 29 -6.62 30.42 -2.18
CA THR A 29 -6.39 30.73 -3.67
C THR A 29 -6.08 29.48 -4.55
N THR A 30 -6.91 29.05 -5.54
CA THR A 30 -6.67 27.70 -6.20
C THR A 30 -7.09 27.39 -7.68
N ALA A 31 -7.79 28.23 -8.46
CA ALA A 31 -8.56 27.70 -9.62
C ALA A 31 -7.84 27.45 -10.98
N LEU A 32 -6.89 28.28 -11.41
CA LEU A 32 -6.56 28.42 -12.85
C LEU A 32 -5.56 27.39 -13.42
N GLY A 33 -4.76 26.72 -12.59
CA GLY A 33 -3.56 25.97 -13.05
C GLY A 33 -3.79 24.60 -13.71
N ILE A 34 -5.03 24.14 -13.86
CA ILE A 34 -5.34 22.71 -14.07
C ILE A 34 -5.13 22.25 -15.52
N ILE A 35 -5.35 23.12 -16.53
CA ILE A 35 -5.47 22.69 -17.94
C ILE A 35 -4.11 22.38 -18.61
N CYS A 36 -3.03 23.07 -18.24
CA CYS A 36 -1.71 22.85 -18.85
C CYS A 36 -1.02 21.54 -18.44
N LEU A 37 -1.63 20.73 -17.55
CA LEU A 37 -0.96 19.63 -16.86
C LEU A 37 -0.95 18.28 -17.62
N LEU A 38 -1.67 18.17 -18.75
CA LEU A 38 -2.05 16.87 -19.34
C LEU A 38 -1.15 16.39 -20.51
N ALA A 39 -0.09 17.11 -20.87
CA ALA A 39 0.67 16.89 -22.11
C ALA A 39 2.01 16.12 -21.96
N THR A 40 2.20 15.35 -20.88
CA THR A 40 3.47 14.65 -20.59
C THR A 40 3.56 13.28 -21.27
N ALA A 41 4.55 13.10 -22.15
CA ALA A 41 4.74 11.88 -22.94
C ALA A 41 5.28 10.68 -22.14
N ALA A 42 4.99 9.46 -22.62
CA ALA A 42 5.48 8.21 -22.04
C ALA A 42 6.93 7.91 -22.46
N VAL A 43 7.75 7.46 -21.51
CA VAL A 43 9.16 7.05 -21.71
C VAL A 43 9.26 5.54 -21.51
N ALA A 44 9.95 4.84 -22.41
CA ALA A 44 10.26 3.42 -22.23
C ALA A 44 11.30 3.25 -21.11
N ALA A 45 10.92 2.58 -20.03
CA ALA A 45 11.77 2.35 -18.87
C ALA A 45 12.83 1.28 -19.16
N THR A 46 14.10 1.56 -18.90
CA THR A 46 15.21 0.61 -18.98
C THR A 46 15.83 0.50 -17.60
N VAL A 47 15.61 -0.64 -16.94
CA VAL A 47 16.17 -0.90 -15.60
C VAL A 47 17.67 -1.15 -15.73
N TYR A 48 18.47 -0.41 -14.96
CA TYR A 48 19.91 -0.61 -14.83
C TYR A 48 20.25 -1.26 -13.50
N ARG A 49 21.35 -2.02 -13.48
CA ARG A 49 21.91 -2.68 -12.29
C ARG A 49 23.35 -2.24 -12.08
N TRP A 50 23.68 -1.80 -10.86
CA TRP A 50 25.05 -1.51 -10.43
C TRP A 50 25.33 -2.10 -9.05
N VAL A 51 26.58 -1.97 -8.60
CA VAL A 51 27.03 -2.31 -7.25
C VAL A 51 27.59 -1.05 -6.62
N ASP A 52 27.30 -0.79 -5.34
CA ASP A 52 27.84 0.35 -4.60
C ASP A 52 29.14 0.03 -3.84
N GLU A 53 29.73 1.04 -3.21
CA GLU A 53 30.98 0.90 -2.42
C GLU A 53 30.86 -0.10 -1.24
N GLN A 54 29.64 -0.47 -0.83
CA GLN A 54 29.37 -1.42 0.25
C GLN A 54 29.14 -2.84 -0.29
N GLY A 55 29.30 -3.06 -1.60
CA GLY A 55 29.05 -4.33 -2.28
C GLY A 55 27.56 -4.63 -2.51
N LYS A 56 26.66 -3.69 -2.23
CA LYS A 56 25.22 -3.90 -2.41
C LYS A 56 24.82 -3.71 -3.87
N VAL A 57 24.08 -4.69 -4.40
CA VAL A 57 23.47 -4.60 -5.74
C VAL A 57 22.23 -3.70 -5.68
N HIS A 58 22.14 -2.76 -6.61
CA HIS A 58 20.97 -1.88 -6.79
C HIS A 58 20.38 -2.07 -8.19
N TYR A 59 19.09 -1.80 -8.32
CA TYR A 59 18.32 -1.84 -9.56
C TYR A 59 17.45 -0.59 -9.66
N SER A 60 17.54 0.17 -10.76
CA SER A 60 16.70 1.35 -11.02
C SER A 60 16.80 1.82 -12.47
N ASP A 61 15.77 2.49 -12.99
CA ASP A 61 15.83 3.20 -14.26
C ASP A 61 16.73 4.46 -14.20
N LEU A 62 17.02 4.96 -13.00
CA LEU A 62 17.85 6.15 -12.77
C LEU A 62 19.18 5.77 -12.10
N VAL A 63 20.25 5.75 -12.90
CA VAL A 63 21.62 5.52 -12.42
C VAL A 63 22.24 6.83 -11.90
N PRO A 64 22.75 6.88 -10.65
CA PRO A 64 23.52 8.03 -10.14
C PRO A 64 24.82 8.24 -10.95
N GLU A 65 25.22 9.50 -11.15
CA GLU A 65 26.33 9.89 -12.04
C GLU A 65 27.61 9.07 -11.83
N ARG A 66 28.04 8.94 -10.57
CA ARG A 66 29.18 8.13 -10.09
C ARG A 66 29.19 6.66 -10.54
N TYR A 67 28.03 6.10 -10.89
CA TYR A 67 27.85 4.70 -11.25
C TYR A 67 27.46 4.48 -12.73
N ARG A 68 27.33 5.53 -13.56
CA ARG A 68 27.01 5.35 -15.00
C ARG A 68 28.00 4.43 -15.72
N ASN A 69 29.27 4.48 -15.34
CA ASN A 69 30.35 3.68 -15.94
C ASN A 69 30.39 2.22 -15.43
N THR A 70 29.71 1.90 -14.33
CA THR A 70 29.70 0.55 -13.71
C THR A 70 28.33 -0.12 -13.76
N ALA A 71 27.26 0.66 -13.96
CA ALA A 71 25.92 0.18 -14.23
C ALA A 71 25.85 -0.55 -15.57
N LYS A 72 25.09 -1.64 -15.59
CA LYS A 72 24.76 -2.38 -16.81
C LYS A 72 23.24 -2.37 -16.99
N PRO A 73 22.71 -2.25 -18.22
CA PRO A 73 21.29 -2.50 -18.45
C PRO A 73 20.94 -3.92 -17.99
N VAL A 74 19.75 -4.10 -17.45
CA VAL A 74 19.23 -5.41 -17.10
C VAL A 74 18.46 -5.94 -18.31
N ASP A 75 19.20 -6.57 -19.21
CA ASP A 75 18.65 -7.39 -20.28
C ASP A 75 18.04 -8.67 -19.68
N ALA A 76 16.95 -8.51 -18.93
CA ALA A 76 16.06 -9.60 -18.57
C ALA A 76 15.25 -9.94 -19.84
N PRO A 77 15.52 -11.07 -20.52
CA PRO A 77 14.61 -11.51 -21.57
C PRO A 77 13.22 -11.70 -20.95
N PRO A 78 12.13 -11.42 -21.69
CA PRO A 78 10.79 -11.77 -21.25
C PRO A 78 10.73 -13.27 -20.96
N ALA A 79 10.77 -13.62 -19.66
CA ALA A 79 10.75 -14.99 -19.20
C ALA A 79 9.31 -15.50 -19.26
N GLU A 80 8.83 -15.75 -20.49
CA GLU A 80 7.54 -16.38 -20.70
C GLU A 80 7.51 -17.71 -19.93
N PRO A 81 6.60 -17.89 -18.96
CA PRO A 81 6.59 -19.08 -18.12
C PRO A 81 6.33 -20.31 -19.00
N THR A 82 7.04 -21.41 -18.76
CA THR A 82 6.84 -22.64 -19.56
C THR A 82 5.39 -23.12 -19.42
N PRO A 83 4.85 -23.91 -20.38
CA PRO A 83 3.48 -24.42 -20.28
C PRO A 83 3.20 -25.18 -18.97
N GLU A 84 4.21 -25.78 -18.36
CA GLU A 84 4.15 -26.47 -17.06
C GLU A 84 4.05 -25.46 -15.91
N GLN A 85 4.83 -24.39 -15.95
CA GLN A 85 4.74 -23.28 -14.99
C GLN A 85 3.38 -22.57 -15.09
N GLN A 86 2.87 -22.37 -16.32
CA GLN A 86 1.53 -21.82 -16.57
C GLN A 86 0.43 -22.73 -16.00
N ARG A 87 0.45 -24.04 -16.31
CA ARG A 87 -0.50 -25.01 -15.74
C ARG A 87 -0.48 -25.01 -14.22
N ALA A 88 0.71 -25.05 -13.61
CA ALA A 88 0.85 -25.01 -12.15
C ALA A 88 0.40 -23.67 -11.54
N ALA A 89 0.55 -22.54 -12.24
CA ALA A 89 0.00 -21.25 -11.81
C ALA A 89 -1.53 -21.24 -11.87
N LEU A 90 -2.12 -21.77 -12.95
CA LEU A 90 -3.57 -21.90 -13.11
C LEU A 90 -4.18 -22.86 -12.07
N GLU A 91 -3.54 -23.99 -11.77
CA GLU A 91 -4.00 -24.95 -10.75
C GLU A 91 -4.00 -24.34 -9.35
N ARG A 92 -2.97 -23.56 -8.99
CA ARG A 92 -2.96 -22.78 -7.75
C ARG A 92 -4.06 -21.71 -7.74
N ALA A 93 -4.21 -20.95 -8.82
CA ALA A 93 -5.25 -19.93 -8.92
C ALA A 93 -6.67 -20.52 -8.83
N GLN A 94 -6.91 -21.69 -9.44
CA GLN A 94 -8.18 -22.42 -9.36
C GLN A 94 -8.45 -22.99 -7.97
N SER A 95 -7.45 -23.56 -7.30
CA SER A 95 -7.61 -24.11 -5.95
C SER A 95 -7.78 -23.02 -4.88
N GLU A 96 -7.10 -21.88 -4.99
CA GLU A 96 -7.36 -20.71 -4.13
C GLU A 96 -8.74 -20.08 -4.42
N LYS A 97 -9.14 -19.98 -5.69
CA LYS A 97 -10.51 -19.56 -6.06
C LYS A 97 -11.58 -20.51 -5.49
N ALA A 98 -11.35 -21.82 -5.50
CA ALA A 98 -12.26 -22.80 -4.91
C ALA A 98 -12.35 -22.69 -3.38
N LYS A 99 -11.24 -22.37 -2.69
CA LYS A 99 -11.24 -22.08 -1.24
C LYS A 99 -12.04 -20.80 -0.94
N ALA A 100 -11.87 -19.74 -1.73
CA ALA A 100 -12.56 -18.46 -1.55
C ALA A 100 -14.07 -18.51 -1.90
N LEU A 101 -14.48 -19.46 -2.75
CA LEU A 101 -15.89 -19.71 -3.11
C LEU A 101 -16.56 -20.77 -2.23
N ALA A 102 -15.83 -21.44 -1.34
CA ALA A 102 -16.42 -22.33 -0.36
C ALA A 102 -17.27 -21.51 0.62
N PRO A 103 -18.58 -21.78 0.76
CA PRO A 103 -19.46 -20.91 1.54
C PRO A 103 -19.07 -20.92 3.02
N SER A 104 -18.86 -19.72 3.57
CA SER A 104 -18.69 -19.50 5.02
C SER A 104 -20.01 -19.81 5.73
N VAL A 105 -20.15 -21.04 6.24
CA VAL A 105 -21.36 -21.54 6.90
C VAL A 105 -21.57 -20.85 8.25
N GLY A 106 -22.14 -19.64 8.25
CA GLY A 106 -22.66 -19.02 9.48
C GLY A 106 -22.65 -17.49 9.61
N ARG A 107 -23.28 -16.73 8.70
CA ARG A 107 -23.70 -15.34 9.01
C ARG A 107 -24.93 -14.84 8.23
N SER A 108 -26.09 -15.45 8.44
CA SER A 108 -27.36 -14.94 7.91
C SER A 108 -27.93 -13.80 8.77
N GLY A 109 -28.33 -12.69 8.15
CA GLY A 109 -29.09 -11.60 8.78
C GLY A 109 -29.92 -10.82 7.74
N PRO A 110 -31.15 -10.34 8.03
CA PRO A 110 -32.08 -9.89 6.98
C PRO A 110 -31.90 -8.43 6.52
N THR A 111 -32.32 -8.16 5.28
CA THR A 111 -32.19 -6.87 4.58
C THR A 111 -33.32 -5.88 4.87
N GLU A 112 -32.97 -4.59 4.99
CA GLU A 112 -33.80 -3.38 5.06
C GLU A 112 -32.83 -2.19 4.73
N SER A 113 -33.15 -1.06 4.09
CA SER A 113 -34.42 -0.39 3.73
C SER A 113 -34.43 0.19 2.30
N ALA A 114 -35.31 1.17 2.04
CA ALA A 114 -35.61 1.78 0.74
C ALA A 114 -34.58 2.80 0.20
N GLN A 115 -34.66 3.07 -1.11
CA GLN A 115 -33.99 4.17 -1.82
C GLN A 115 -34.79 5.49 -1.71
N PRO A 116 -34.23 6.64 -2.17
CA PRO A 116 -34.67 7.12 -3.48
C PRO A 116 -33.56 7.71 -4.37
N ALA A 117 -33.94 8.05 -5.60
CA ALA A 117 -33.07 8.36 -6.73
C ALA A 117 -32.37 9.74 -6.70
N SER A 118 -31.31 9.87 -7.50
CA SER A 118 -31.06 11.07 -8.31
C SER A 118 -30.46 10.66 -9.66
N ALA A 119 -30.75 11.42 -10.72
CA ALA A 119 -30.38 11.07 -12.09
C ALA A 119 -29.09 11.80 -12.52
N ALA A 120 -28.04 11.02 -12.81
CA ALA A 120 -26.85 11.47 -13.52
C ALA A 120 -26.46 10.43 -14.57
N SER A 121 -26.07 10.89 -15.76
CA SER A 121 -25.59 10.16 -16.94
C SER A 121 -25.26 8.68 -16.72
N ALA A 122 -26.17 7.78 -17.11
CA ALA A 122 -25.97 6.34 -16.96
C ALA A 122 -24.70 5.88 -17.72
N PRO A 123 -23.64 5.44 -17.03
CA PRO A 123 -22.48 4.88 -17.70
C PRO A 123 -22.86 3.51 -18.30
N SER A 124 -22.29 3.17 -19.45
CA SER A 124 -22.46 1.83 -20.02
C SER A 124 -21.99 0.80 -19.00
N ARG A 125 -22.89 -0.07 -18.55
CA ARG A 125 -22.74 -0.84 -17.29
C ARG A 125 -21.59 -1.87 -17.38
N LYS A 126 -20.41 -1.46 -16.91
CA LYS A 126 -19.17 -2.26 -16.77
C LYS A 126 -18.33 -1.87 -15.55
N ARG A 127 -18.94 -1.29 -14.52
CA ARG A 127 -18.26 -0.95 -13.25
C ARG A 127 -19.27 -1.02 -12.10
N PRO A 128 -18.89 -1.58 -10.94
CA PRO A 128 -19.74 -1.52 -9.75
C PRO A 128 -20.12 -0.08 -9.41
N ALA A 129 -21.41 0.13 -9.10
CA ALA A 129 -21.95 1.46 -8.82
C ALA A 129 -21.52 2.02 -7.45
N GLN A 130 -21.05 1.16 -6.55
CA GLN A 130 -20.53 1.50 -5.24
C GLN A 130 -19.00 1.56 -5.27
N VAL A 131 -18.42 2.68 -4.83
CA VAL A 131 -16.98 2.81 -4.56
C VAL A 131 -16.75 2.46 -3.09
N PRO A 132 -15.92 1.45 -2.76
CA PRO A 132 -15.56 1.14 -1.38
C PRO A 132 -14.84 2.28 -0.66
N ASN A 133 -14.93 2.28 0.67
CA ASN A 133 -14.29 3.24 1.57
C ASN A 133 -13.88 2.57 2.89
N ASP A 134 -13.27 3.33 3.81
CA ASP A 134 -12.74 2.83 5.10
C ASP A 134 -13.81 2.29 6.08
N GLN A 135 -15.10 2.46 5.77
CA GLN A 135 -16.24 1.92 6.54
C GLN A 135 -16.96 0.77 5.82
N THR A 136 -16.49 0.37 4.64
CA THR A 136 -17.10 -0.69 3.84
C THR A 136 -16.75 -2.06 4.44
N ASP A 137 -17.78 -2.86 4.70
CA ASP A 137 -17.67 -4.19 5.31
C ASP A 137 -17.03 -5.23 4.36
N CYS A 138 -16.46 -6.29 4.94
CA CYS A 138 -15.75 -7.33 4.19
C CYS A 138 -16.64 -8.04 3.16
N ASP A 139 -17.90 -8.30 3.49
CA ASP A 139 -18.87 -8.98 2.62
C ASP A 139 -19.24 -8.12 1.40
N THR A 140 -19.42 -6.80 1.60
CA THR A 140 -19.58 -5.81 0.53
C THR A 140 -18.31 -5.70 -0.32
N TRP A 141 -17.11 -5.66 0.28
CA TRP A 141 -15.85 -5.70 -0.47
C TRP A 141 -15.76 -6.97 -1.34
N GLN A 142 -16.09 -8.14 -0.79
CA GLN A 142 -16.09 -9.41 -1.52
C GLN A 142 -17.11 -9.41 -2.67
N ARG A 143 -18.32 -8.88 -2.45
CA ARG A 143 -19.35 -8.71 -3.49
C ARG A 143 -18.85 -7.84 -4.65
N LEU A 144 -18.30 -6.67 -4.35
CA LEU A 144 -17.82 -5.72 -5.36
C LEU A 144 -16.57 -6.22 -6.10
N TYR A 145 -15.71 -6.98 -5.42
CA TYR A 145 -14.61 -7.71 -6.06
C TYR A 145 -15.14 -8.75 -7.05
N MET A 146 -16.09 -9.61 -6.63
CA MET A 146 -16.68 -10.63 -7.50
C MET A 146 -17.38 -10.03 -8.73
N GLU A 147 -18.12 -8.91 -8.57
CA GLU A 147 -18.73 -8.16 -9.66
C GLU A 147 -17.66 -7.62 -10.65
N SER A 148 -16.49 -7.22 -10.16
CA SER A 148 -15.41 -6.72 -11.01
C SER A 148 -14.74 -7.80 -11.87
N ILE A 149 -14.84 -9.10 -11.50
CA ILE A 149 -14.22 -10.20 -12.26
C ILE A 149 -14.81 -10.31 -13.68
N GLU A 150 -16.09 -9.97 -13.88
CA GLU A 150 -16.71 -9.96 -15.23
C GLU A 150 -16.09 -8.93 -16.19
N CYS A 151 -15.30 -7.98 -15.68
CA CYS A 151 -14.64 -6.95 -16.47
C CYS A 151 -13.11 -7.07 -16.54
N PHE A 152 -12.48 -7.88 -15.68
CA PHE A 152 -11.02 -8.02 -15.55
C PHE A 152 -10.52 -9.47 -15.47
N GLY A 153 -11.40 -10.47 -15.57
CA GLY A 153 -11.03 -11.88 -15.67
C GLY A 153 -10.48 -12.26 -17.07
N PRO A 154 -9.80 -13.41 -17.18
CA PRO A 154 -9.33 -13.99 -18.44
C PRO A 154 -10.47 -14.65 -19.24
#